data_AF-A0A922YY51-F1
#
_entry.id   AF-A0A922YY51-F1
#
_cell.length_a   1.000
_cell.length_b   1.000
_cell.length_c   1.000
_cell.angle_alpha   90.00
_cell.angle_beta   90.00
_cell.angle_gamma   90.00
#
_symmetry.space_group_name_H-M   'P 1'
#
loop_
_entity.id
_entity.type
_entity.pdbx_description
1 polymer ?
#
loop_
_entity_poly.entity_id
_entity_poly.type
_entity_poly.pdbx_seq_one_letter_code
_entity_poly.pdbx_strand_id
1 'polypeptide(L)' 'LSLVNSTATYTEQHLVTNGCSELLGEVFGPTVGAHARSAFGVAQLPMGACVEIELIAEIG' A
#
# COMPACT_ATOMS: atom_id res chain seq x y z
N LEU A 1 5.16 2.74 -3.03
CA LEU A 1 5.58 2.62 -1.61
C LEU A 1 4.33 2.58 -0.74
N SER A 2 4.25 1.72 0.27
CA SER A 2 3.11 1.70 1.21
C SER A 2 3.59 1.90 2.64
N LEU A 3 3.07 2.93 3.30
CA LEU A 3 3.42 3.28 4.66
C LEU A 3 2.19 3.08 5.54
N VAL A 4 2.34 2.30 6.62
CA VAL A 4 1.25 2.00 7.56
C VAL A 4 1.66 2.52 8.93
N ASN A 5 0.91 3.49 9.45
CA ASN A 5 1.11 4.00 10.80
C ASN A 5 0.87 2.85 11.81
N SER A 6 1.94 2.40 12.44
CA SER A 6 1.98 1.15 13.20
C SER A 6 2.69 1.33 14.53
N THR A 7 2.21 0.65 15.58
CA THR A 7 3.00 0.44 16.79
C THR A 7 4.22 -0.44 16.48
N ALA A 8 5.28 -0.33 17.29
CA ALA A 8 6.52 -1.09 17.09
C ALA A 8 6.34 -2.64 17.10
N THR A 9 5.24 -3.13 17.68
CA THR A 9 4.91 -4.57 17.77
C THR A 9 4.02 -5.07 16.64
N TYR A 10 3.47 -4.20 15.79
CA TYR A 10 2.63 -4.61 14.68
C TYR A 10 3.50 -4.97 13.47
N THR A 11 3.31 -6.15 12.88
CA THR A 11 4.14 -6.70 11.80
C THR A 11 3.35 -7.16 10.58
N GLU A 12 2.05 -6.86 10.55
CA GLU A 12 1.11 -7.31 9.51
C GLU A 12 0.80 -6.20 8.49
N GLN A 13 1.74 -5.30 8.21
CA GLN A 13 1.55 -4.20 7.25
C GLN A 13 1.24 -4.71 5.84
N HIS A 14 1.80 -5.85 5.47
CA HIS A 14 1.53 -6.50 4.18
C HIS A 14 0.04 -6.85 3.99
N LEU A 15 -0.67 -7.20 5.07
CA LEU A 15 -2.12 -7.46 5.03
C LEU A 15 -2.91 -6.16 4.83
N VAL A 16 -2.53 -5.07 5.49
CA VAL A 16 -3.18 -3.76 5.30
C VAL A 16 -3.03 -3.29 3.87
N THR A 17 -1.82 -3.44 3.29
CA THR A 17 -1.55 -3.07 1.89
C THR A 17 -2.27 -3.97 0.87
N ASN A 18 -2.74 -5.18 1.24
CA ASN A 18 -3.53 -6.01 0.33
C ASN A 18 -4.78 -5.31 -0.16
N GLY A 19 -5.44 -4.49 0.66
CA GLY A 19 -6.64 -3.76 0.21
C GLY A 19 -6.38 -2.85 -1.00
N CYS A 20 -5.21 -2.19 -1.06
CA CYS A 20 -4.82 -1.43 -2.24
C CYS A 20 -4.52 -2.37 -3.43
N SER A 21 -3.81 -3.46 -3.18
CA SER A 21 -3.43 -4.37 -4.25
C SER A 21 -4.61 -5.10 -4.89
N GLU A 22 -5.59 -5.50 -4.08
CA GLU A 22 -6.85 -6.11 -4.50
C GLU A 22 -7.67 -5.11 -5.31
N LEU A 23 -7.82 -3.87 -4.82
CA LEU A 23 -8.52 -2.81 -5.55
C LEU A 23 -7.90 -2.54 -6.93
N LEU A 24 -6.58 -2.46 -7.02
CA LEU A 24 -5.89 -2.28 -8.31
C LEU A 24 -6.14 -3.46 -9.25
N GLY A 25 -6.13 -4.70 -8.72
CA GLY A 25 -6.47 -5.90 -9.48
C GLY A 25 -7.94 -5.94 -9.95
N GLU A 26 -8.88 -5.47 -9.12
CA GLU A 26 -10.30 -5.41 -9.46
C GLU A 26 -10.59 -4.36 -10.54
N VAL A 27 -9.98 -3.18 -10.44
CA VAL A 27 -10.23 -2.06 -11.36
C VAL A 27 -9.51 -2.21 -12.69
N PHE A 28 -8.23 -2.63 -12.66
CA PHE A 28 -7.40 -2.71 -13.87
C PHE A 28 -7.22 -4.13 -14.41
N GLY A 29 -7.79 -5.13 -13.73
CA GLY A 29 -7.62 -6.53 -14.08
C GLY A 29 -6.26 -7.11 -13.65
N PRO A 30 -6.08 -8.43 -13.79
CA PRO A 30 -4.94 -9.15 -13.20
C PRO A 30 -3.59 -8.81 -13.83
N THR A 31 -3.57 -8.41 -15.11
CA THR A 31 -2.31 -8.13 -15.82
C THR A 31 -1.85 -6.69 -15.62
N VAL A 32 -2.74 -5.71 -15.79
CA VAL A 32 -2.41 -4.29 -15.65
C VAL A 32 -2.38 -3.86 -14.18
N GLY A 33 -3.27 -4.43 -13.36
CA GLY A 33 -3.31 -4.19 -11.92
C GLY A 33 -2.20 -4.91 -11.13
N ALA A 34 -1.47 -5.84 -11.73
CA ALA A 34 -0.31 -6.46 -11.09
C ALA A 34 0.82 -5.44 -10.95
N HIS A 35 1.34 -5.28 -9.73
CA HIS A 35 2.37 -4.29 -9.41
C HIS A 35 3.34 -4.83 -8.37
N ALA A 36 4.58 -4.34 -8.43
CA ALA A 36 5.53 -4.48 -7.34
C ALA A 36 5.14 -3.55 -6.18
N ARG A 37 5.41 -3.97 -4.94
CA ARG A 37 5.12 -3.16 -3.76
C ARG A 37 6.10 -3.41 -2.62
N SER A 38 6.16 -2.43 -1.72
CA SER A 38 6.77 -2.53 -0.40
C SER A 38 5.75 -2.07 0.64
N ALA A 39 5.76 -2.67 1.84
CA ALA A 39 4.90 -2.30 2.95
C ALA A 39 5.75 -2.11 4.22
N PHE A 40 5.73 -0.91 4.79
CA PHE A 40 6.53 -0.56 5.97
C PHE A 40 5.66 -0.04 7.11
N GLY A 41 6.02 -0.41 8.33
CA GLY A 41 5.51 0.25 9.53
C GLY A 41 6.24 1.59 9.73
N VAL A 42 5.48 2.66 9.98
CA VAL A 42 6.03 3.99 10.31
C VAL A 42 5.42 4.50 11.61
N ALA A 43 6.14 5.38 12.31
CA ALA A 43 5.68 5.91 13.59
C ALA A 43 4.51 6.90 13.45
N GLN A 44 4.50 7.71 12.38
CA GLN A 44 3.45 8.70 12.09
C GLN A 44 3.41 9.03 10.60
N LEU A 45 2.28 9.58 10.15
CA LEU A 45 2.05 10.12 8.82
C LEU A 45 1.44 11.54 8.93
N PRO A 46 1.54 12.37 7.88
CA PRO A 46 0.88 13.67 7.84
C PRO A 46 -0.63 13.58 8.13
N MET A 47 -1.19 14.62 8.75
CA MET A 47 -2.60 14.69 9.13
C MET A 47 -3.11 13.57 10.05
N GLY A 48 -2.22 12.75 10.62
CA GLY A 48 -2.61 11.59 11.43
C GLY A 48 -3.21 10.46 10.61
N ALA A 49 -2.90 10.37 9.32
CA ALA A 49 -3.39 9.30 8.45
C ALA A 49 -2.94 7.91 8.94
N CYS A 50 -3.78 6.89 8.68
CA CYS A 50 -3.44 5.49 8.99
C CYS A 50 -2.52 4.87 7.94
N VAL A 51 -2.72 5.22 6.67
CA VAL A 51 -2.01 4.64 5.53
C VAL A 51 -1.71 5.74 4.51
N GLU A 52 -0.52 5.71 3.93
CA GLU A 52 -0.14 6.49 2.77
C GLU A 52 0.37 5.54 1.67
N ILE A 53 -0.14 5.70 0.45
CA ILE A 53 0.21 4.88 -0.71
C ILE A 53 0.74 5.79 -1.81
N GLU A 54 1.93 5.45 -2.31
CA GLU A 54 2.54 6.05 -3.49
C GLU A 54 2.61 5.01 -4.60
N LEU A 55 2.29 5.42 -5.83
CA LEU A 55 2.26 4.58 -7.01
C LEU A 55 3.05 5.23 -8.14
N ILE A 56 3.88 4.43 -8.81
CA ILE A 56 4.52 4.79 -10.08
C ILE A 56 3.78 4.01 -11.17
N ALA A 57 3.25 4.73 -12.16
CA ALA A 57 2.52 4.14 -13.28
C ALA A 57 3.32 4.31 -14.58
N GLU A 58 3.39 3.27 -15.38
CA GLU A 58 3.71 3.40 -16.80
C GLU A 58 2.51 4.01 -17.52
N ILE A 59 2.76 5.08 -18.28
CA ILE A 59 1.78 5.71 -19.17
C ILE A 59 2.32 5.48 -20.58
N GLY A 60 1.46 4.97 -21.47
CA GLY A 60 1.83 4.60 -22.84
C GLY A 60 2.40 5.74 -23.69
#